data_AF-A0A4U0U6Z7-F1
#
_entry.id   AF-A0A4U0U6Z7-F1
#
_cell.length_a   1.000
_cell.length_b   1.000
_cell.length_c   1.000
_cell.angle_alpha   90.00
_cell.angle_beta   90.00
_cell.angle_gamma   90.00
#
_symmetry.space_group_name_H-M   'P 1'
#
loop_
_entity.id
_entity.type
_entity.pdbx_description
1 polymer ?
#
loop_
_entity_poly.entity_id
_entity_poly.type
_entity_poly.pdbx_seq_one_letter_code
_entity_poly.pdbx_strand_id
1 'polypeptide(L)'
;MGFVDLVRSRYEVYRLEKRYARREKRTTFASGAQYVDGEYIYSPTNTSPNGSLSSSTSPNKGGMGLVNVKEVYNLVMKHLDPIKLLDRMLQHLSQQSLRFLKDL
;
A
#
# COMPACT_ATOMS: atom_id res chain seq x y z
N MET A 1 -2.86 28.57 13.32
CA MET A 1 -2.15 27.87 12.24
C MET A 1 -0.69 27.71 12.64
N GLY A 2 -0.46 26.92 13.68
CA GLY A 2 0.89 26.59 14.12
C GLY A 2 1.51 25.51 13.24
N PHE A 3 2.80 25.27 13.41
CA PHE A 3 3.52 24.17 12.76
C PHE A 3 2.83 22.81 12.97
N VAL A 4 2.25 22.58 14.16
CA VAL A 4 1.51 21.35 14.49
C VAL A 4 0.26 21.19 13.63
N ASP A 5 -0.46 22.28 13.33
CA ASP A 5 -1.65 22.27 12.48
C ASP A 5 -1.29 21.96 11.01
N LEU A 6 -0.14 22.44 10.54
CA LEU A 6 0.39 22.15 9.21
C LEU A 6 0.75 20.66 9.07
N VAL A 7 1.39 20.08 10.07
CA VAL A 7 1.73 18.63 10.06
C VAL A 7 0.46 17.78 10.09
N ARG A 8 -0.52 18.17 10.92
CA ARG A 8 -1.80 17.46 11.03
C ARG A 8 -2.61 17.52 9.73
N SER A 9 -2.73 18.69 9.11
CA SER A 9 -3.42 18.84 7.82
C SER A 9 -2.74 18.05 6.70
N ARG A 10 -1.40 18.04 6.64
CA ARG A 10 -0.66 17.26 5.65
C ARG A 10 -0.83 15.75 5.86
N TYR A 11 -0.88 15.30 7.12
CA TYR A 11 -1.16 13.91 7.46
C TYR A 11 -2.58 13.48 7.06
N GLU A 12 -3.58 14.33 7.31
CA GLU A 12 -4.98 14.06 6.96
C GLU A 12 -5.17 13.92 5.44
N VAL A 13 -4.55 14.80 4.65
CA VAL A 13 -4.56 14.73 3.19
C VAL A 13 -3.90 13.43 2.70
N TYR A 14 -2.70 13.10 3.18
CA TYR A 14 -2.00 11.86 2.81
C TYR A 14 -2.81 10.59 3.17
N ARG A 15 -3.48 10.60 4.33
CA ARG A 15 -4.37 9.50 4.75
C ARG A 15 -5.56 9.35 3.78
N LEU A 16 -6.16 10.46 3.38
CA LEU A 16 -7.28 10.47 2.43
C LEU A 16 -6.82 9.99 1.05
N GLU A 17 -5.71 10.51 0.52
CA GLU A 17 -5.11 10.08 -0.74
C GLU A 17 -4.88 8.58 -0.76
N LYS A 18 -4.34 7.99 0.31
CA LYS A 18 -4.16 6.52 0.40
C LYS A 18 -5.48 5.74 0.35
N ARG A 19 -6.57 6.28 0.90
CA ARG A 19 -7.91 5.68 0.84
C ARG A 19 -8.52 5.79 -0.56
N TYR A 20 -8.31 6.92 -1.24
CA TYR A 20 -8.89 7.17 -2.56
C TYR A 20 -8.05 6.57 -3.70
N ALA A 21 -6.72 6.54 -3.60
CA ALA A 21 -5.83 5.86 -4.55
C ALA A 21 -6.02 4.34 -4.55
N ARG A 22 -6.52 3.75 -3.44
CA ARG A 22 -6.90 2.32 -3.38
C ARG A 22 -8.29 2.03 -3.94
N ARG A 23 -9.09 3.06 -4.27
CA ARG A 23 -10.44 2.91 -4.83
C ARG A 23 -10.42 3.02 -6.37
N GLU A 24 -9.58 2.26 -7.05
CA GLU A 24 -9.71 2.11 -8.51
C GLU A 24 -10.97 1.35 -8.91
N LYS A 25 -11.47 0.48 -8.02
CA LYS A 25 -12.71 -0.27 -8.25
C LYS A 25 -13.83 0.41 -7.48
N ARG A 26 -14.39 1.48 -8.05
CA ARG A 26 -15.80 1.79 -7.78
C ARG A 26 -16.55 0.49 -8.00
N THR A 27 -17.19 -0.03 -6.96
CA THR A 27 -18.06 -1.20 -7.08
C THR A 27 -19.30 -0.76 -7.84
N THR A 28 -19.17 -0.51 -9.14
CA THR A 28 -20.30 -0.66 -10.04
C THR A 28 -20.76 -2.08 -9.82
N PHE A 29 -22.05 -2.22 -9.49
CA PHE A 29 -22.72 -3.50 -9.44
C PHE A 29 -22.68 -4.06 -10.88
N ALA A 30 -21.56 -4.66 -11.26
CA ALA A 30 -21.43 -5.40 -12.50
C ALA A 30 -22.16 -6.71 -12.24
N SER A 31 -23.49 -6.67 -12.28
CA SER A 31 -24.27 -7.87 -12.50
C SER A 31 -23.73 -8.46 -13.79
N GLY A 32 -22.98 -9.56 -13.70
CA GLY A 32 -22.34 -10.23 -14.83
C GLY A 32 -23.33 -10.89 -15.78
N ALA A 33 -24.45 -10.20 -16.07
CA ALA A 33 -25.48 -10.63 -16.96
C ALA A 33 -25.02 -10.42 -18.40
N GLN A 34 -25.03 -11.49 -19.17
CA GLN A 34 -24.72 -11.46 -20.59
C GLN A 34 -26.02 -11.30 -21.37
N TYR A 35 -26.08 -10.35 -22.30
CA TYR A 35 -27.22 -10.22 -23.20
C TYR A 35 -27.03 -11.15 -24.40
N VAL A 36 -27.94 -12.11 -24.56
CA VAL A 36 -27.94 -13.08 -25.66
C VAL A 36 -29.38 -13.23 -26.14
N ASP A 37 -29.62 -13.02 -27.43
CA ASP A 37 -30.90 -13.27 -28.11
C ASP A 37 -32.16 -12.67 -27.45
N GLY A 38 -32.03 -11.46 -26.89
CA GLY A 38 -33.17 -10.77 -26.27
C GLY A 38 -33.30 -10.98 -24.76
N GLU A 39 -32.47 -11.85 -24.17
CA GLU A 39 -32.53 -12.21 -22.76
C GLU A 39 -31.22 -11.92 -22.03
N TYR A 40 -31.33 -11.56 -20.74
CA TYR A 40 -30.19 -11.39 -19.85
C TYR A 40 -29.94 -12.69 -19.08
N ILE A 41 -28.82 -13.36 -19.38
CA ILE A 41 -28.41 -14.62 -18.75
C ILE A 41 -27.45 -14.31 -17.59
N TYR A 42 -27.83 -14.71 -16.37
CA TYR A 42 -26.98 -14.64 -15.19
C TYR A 42 -26.26 -15.98 -15.00
N SER A 43 -24.94 -16.02 -15.17
CA SER A 43 -24.17 -17.22 -14.81
C SER A 43 -24.02 -17.31 -13.29
N PRO A 44 -24.35 -18.44 -12.65
CA PRO A 44 -24.18 -18.62 -11.20
C PRO A 44 -22.71 -18.71 -10.75
N THR A 45 -21.73 -18.53 -11.65
CA THR A 45 -20.29 -18.69 -11.35
C THR A 45 -19.60 -17.43 -10.86
N ASN A 46 -20.30 -16.31 -10.67
CA ASN A 46 -19.72 -15.17 -9.97
C ASN A 46 -20.03 -15.26 -8.48
N THR A 47 -19.46 -16.26 -7.81
CA THR A 47 -19.15 -16.11 -6.39
C THR A 47 -18.39 -14.79 -6.25
N SER A 48 -18.94 -13.92 -5.40
CA SER A 48 -18.34 -12.70 -4.87
C SER A 48 -16.81 -12.62 -5.00
N PRO A 49 -16.20 -11.44 -5.24
CA PRO A 49 -14.77 -11.25 -5.04
C PRO A 49 -14.49 -11.21 -3.52
N ASN A 50 -14.93 -12.24 -2.79
CA ASN A 50 -14.46 -12.51 -1.45
C ASN A 50 -13.03 -13.02 -1.64
N GLY A 51 -12.07 -12.25 -1.15
CA GLY A 51 -10.65 -12.49 -1.37
C GLY A 51 -10.28 -13.95 -1.14
N SER A 52 -9.88 -14.63 -2.21
CA SER A 52 -8.98 -15.76 -2.10
C SER A 52 -7.64 -15.19 -1.64
N LEU A 53 -7.45 -15.11 -0.32
CA LEU A 53 -6.12 -15.12 0.27
C LEU A 53 -5.56 -16.52 -0.06
N SER A 54 -4.96 -16.67 -1.24
CA SER A 54 -4.17 -17.85 -1.56
C SER A 54 -2.87 -17.76 -0.75
N SER A 55 -2.94 -18.25 0.49
CA SER A 55 -1.74 -18.63 1.24
C SER A 55 -1.09 -19.83 0.57
N SER A 56 0.24 -19.81 0.54
CA SER A 56 1.17 -20.84 0.07
C SER A 56 1.32 -20.97 -1.45
N THR A 57 2.48 -20.58 -1.95
CA THR A 57 3.54 -21.52 -2.34
C THR A 57 4.81 -20.70 -2.53
N SER A 58 5.87 -21.00 -1.78
CA SER A 58 7.21 -20.59 -2.13
C SER A 58 7.70 -21.49 -3.27
N PRO A 59 8.18 -20.95 -4.40
CA PRO A 59 9.15 -21.66 -5.20
C PRO A 59 10.45 -20.87 -5.27
N ASN A 60 11.50 -21.57 -4.83
CA ASN A 60 12.86 -21.55 -5.31
C ASN A 60 13.61 -20.21 -5.45
N LYS A 61 14.67 -20.11 -4.65
CA LYS A 61 15.92 -19.43 -4.99
C LYS A 61 16.41 -19.95 -6.35
N GLY A 62 16.66 -19.07 -7.30
CA GLY A 62 17.40 -19.41 -8.52
C GLY A 62 16.79 -18.77 -9.77
N GLY A 63 17.16 -17.52 -10.03
CA GLY A 63 16.78 -16.85 -11.27
C GLY A 63 17.20 -15.38 -11.22
N MET A 64 18.32 -15.07 -11.86
CA MET A 64 18.76 -13.68 -12.06
C MET A 64 17.68 -12.89 -12.82
N GLY A 65 17.22 -11.80 -12.19
CA GLY A 65 17.02 -10.52 -12.86
C GLY A 65 15.76 -10.33 -13.69
N LEU A 66 14.57 -10.41 -13.08
CA LEU A 66 13.43 -9.61 -13.51
C LEU A 66 12.91 -8.81 -12.31
N VAL A 67 13.20 -7.51 -12.28
CA VAL A 67 12.71 -6.62 -11.23
C VAL A 67 11.19 -6.55 -11.31
N ASN A 68 10.52 -7.06 -10.28
CA ASN A 68 9.07 -6.94 -10.20
C ASN A 68 8.72 -5.46 -9.98
N VAL A 69 8.16 -4.80 -11.00
CA VAL A 69 7.82 -3.36 -10.98
C VAL A 69 6.97 -3.00 -9.75
N LYS A 70 6.11 -3.93 -9.29
CA LYS A 70 5.31 -3.75 -8.08
C LYS A 70 6.15 -3.75 -6.81
N GLU A 71 7.18 -4.58 -6.75
CA GLU A 71 8.13 -4.62 -5.63
C GLU A 71 9.01 -3.37 -5.61
N VAL A 72 9.50 -2.93 -6.77
CA VAL A 72 10.25 -1.66 -6.91
C VAL A 72 9.38 -0.48 -6.50
N TYR A 73 8.14 -0.40 -6.98
CA TYR A 73 7.20 0.65 -6.59
C TYR A 73 6.94 0.62 -5.08
N ASN A 74 6.68 -0.55 -4.50
CA ASN A 74 6.46 -0.68 -3.06
C ASN A 74 7.70 -0.28 -2.24
N LEU A 75 8.90 -0.62 -2.72
CA LEU A 75 10.16 -0.28 -2.07
C LEU A 75 10.46 1.22 -2.16
N VAL A 76 10.24 1.82 -3.33
CA VAL A 76 10.34 3.28 -3.56
C VAL A 76 9.34 4.00 -2.65
N MET A 77 8.07 3.61 -2.67
CA MET A 77 7.04 4.20 -1.82
C MET A 77 7.34 4.02 -0.32
N LYS A 78 7.92 2.88 0.09
CA LYS A 78 8.36 2.65 1.48
C LYS A 78 9.46 3.63 1.92
N HIS A 79 10.34 4.04 1.01
CA HIS A 79 11.42 4.99 1.29
C HIS A 79 11.01 6.46 1.12
N LEU A 80 9.93 6.74 0.39
CA LEU A 80 9.36 8.08 0.25
C LEU A 80 8.36 8.45 1.34
N ASP A 81 8.04 7.54 2.28
CA ASP A 81 7.16 7.84 3.40
C ASP A 81 7.82 8.85 4.37
N PRO A 82 7.38 10.13 4.42
CA PRO A 82 8.02 11.16 5.25
C PRO A 82 7.98 10.81 6.73
N ILE A 83 6.98 10.04 7.16
CA ILE A 83 6.81 9.56 8.53
C ILE A 83 7.95 8.60 8.93
N LYS A 84 8.37 7.70 8.02
CA LYS A 84 9.48 6.78 8.28
C LYS A 84 10.83 7.48 8.26
N LEU A 85 10.97 8.52 7.44
CA LEU A 85 12.16 9.37 7.43
C LEU A 85 12.32 10.10 8.76
N LEU A 86 11.24 10.69 9.28
CA LEU A 86 11.23 11.33 10.60
C LEU A 86 11.58 10.35 11.74
N ASP A 87 10.99 9.16 11.73
CA ASP A 87 11.29 8.10 12.72
C ASP A 87 12.77 7.71 12.68
N ARG A 88 13.35 7.57 11.47
CA ARG A 88 14.78 7.29 11.30
C ARG A 88 15.69 8.43 11.78
N MET A 89 15.30 9.68 11.56
CA MET A 89 16.06 10.83 12.07
C MET A 89 16.02 10.90 13.60
N LEU A 90 14.87 10.66 14.21
CA LEU A 90 14.72 10.60 15.67
C LEU A 90 15.59 9.50 16.29
N GLN A 91 15.60 8.32 15.67
CA GLN A 91 16.47 7.22 16.10
C GLN A 91 17.95 7.58 16.00
N HIS A 92 18.37 8.25 14.92
CA HIS A 92 19.76 8.64 14.75
C HIS A 92 20.22 9.65 15.81
N LEU A 93 19.35 10.60 16.18
CA LEU A 93 19.62 11.59 17.22
C LEU A 93 19.72 10.93 18.61
N SER A 94 18.85 9.97 18.90
CA SER A 94 18.94 9.15 20.12
C SER A 94 20.25 8.37 20.19
N GLN A 95 20.68 7.76 19.07
CA GLN A 95 21.92 6.99 19.02
C GLN A 95 23.16 7.89 19.16
N GLN A 96 23.11 9.11 18.64
CA GLN A 96 24.20 10.07 18.78
C GLN A 96 24.38 10.49 20.24
N SER A 97 23.29 10.76 20.97
CA SER A 97 23.34 11.06 22.41
C SER A 97 23.93 9.92 23.25
N LEU A 98 23.58 8.67 22.93
CA LEU A 98 24.12 7.49 23.62
C LEU A 98 25.59 7.21 23.31
N ARG A 99 26.08 7.62 22.13
CA ARG A 99 27.52 7.55 21.80
C ARG A 99 28.32 8.59 22.59
N PHE A 100 27.83 9.83 22.63
CA PHE A 100 28.47 10.89 23.42
C PHE A 100 28.59 10.55 24.92
N LEU A 101 27.64 9.81 25.49
CA LEU A 101 27.71 9.36 26.89
C LEU A 101 28.65 8.17 27.14
N LYS A 102 29.08 7.45 26.10
CA LYS A 102 30.02 6.31 26.22
C LYS A 102 31.49 6.71 26.02
N ASP A 103 31.71 7.87 25.43
CA ASP A 103 33.04 8.42 25.17
C ASP A 103 33.54 9.34 26.32
N LEU A 104 32.75 9.48 27.40
CA LEU A 104 33.14 10.07 28.70
C LEU A 104 33.51 8.96 29.70
#